data_AF-A0A941DWN6-F1
#
_entry.id   AF-A0A941DWN6-F1
#
_cell.length_a   1.000
_cell.length_b   1.000
_cell.length_c   1.000
_cell.angle_alpha   90.00
_cell.angle_beta   90.00
_cell.angle_gamma   90.00
#
_symmetry.space_group_name_H-M   'P 1'
#
loop_
_entity.id
_entity.type
_entity.pdbx_description
1 polymer ?
#
loop_
_entity_poly.entity_id
_entity_poly.type
_entity_poly.pdbx_seq_one_letter_code
_entity_poly.pdbx_strand_id
1 'polypeptide(L)'
;SDRIGVMYFGNMVELADSEELYNNPIHPYTKSLLSAIPLPDPNYERGRQRTAYDPSVHDKSEEPEFREVKPGHWVRCTTKELEQYRKDLGL
;
A
#
# COMPACT_ATOMS: atom_id res chain seq x y z
N SER A 1 10.99 -15.98 -7.71
CA SER A 1 9.96 -15.68 -6.69
C SER A 1 10.14 -14.22 -6.39
N ASP A 2 9.23 -13.42 -6.92
CA ASP A 2 9.45 -12.01 -7.28
C ASP A 2 8.41 -11.11 -6.59
N ARG A 3 7.72 -11.65 -5.57
CA ARG A 3 6.68 -10.98 -4.80
C ARG A 3 7.24 -10.36 -3.53
N ILE A 4 6.72 -9.19 -3.16
CA ILE A 4 7.10 -8.48 -1.94
C ILE A 4 5.90 -8.48 -0.99
N GLY A 5 6.12 -8.99 0.23
CA GLY A 5 5.17 -8.91 1.33
C GLY A 5 5.54 -7.76 2.27
N VAL A 6 4.58 -6.87 2.55
CA VAL A 6 4.72 -5.77 3.49
C VAL A 6 4.03 -6.15 4.79
N MET A 7 4.70 -5.91 5.92
CA MET A 7 4.16 -6.16 7.26
C MET A 7 4.14 -4.90 8.11
N TYR A 8 3.14 -4.81 8.99
CA TYR A 8 3.02 -3.76 9.99
C TYR A 8 2.56 -4.35 11.33
N PHE A 9 3.33 -4.10 12.39
CA PHE A 9 3.09 -4.65 13.74
C PHE A 9 2.71 -6.15 13.75
N GLY A 10 3.49 -6.96 13.02
CA GLY A 10 3.29 -8.42 12.97
C GLY A 10 2.15 -8.90 12.07
N ASN A 11 1.45 -8.01 11.37
CA ASN A 11 0.39 -8.35 10.43
C ASN A 11 0.85 -8.15 9.00
N MET A 12 0.52 -9.09 8.10
CA MET A 12 0.70 -8.89 6.66
C MET A 12 -0.32 -7.87 6.16
N VAL A 13 0.16 -6.78 5.57
CA VAL A 13 -0.70 -5.67 5.11
C VAL A 13 -0.85 -5.58 3.61
N GLU A 14 0.16 -6.02 2.85
CA GLU A 14 0.11 -6.00 1.39
C GLU A 14 1.04 -7.07 0.80
N LEU A 15 0.64 -7.67 -0.32
CA LEU A 15 1.46 -8.62 -1.08
C LEU A 15 1.16 -8.50 -2.57
N ALA A 16 2.18 -8.19 -3.37
CA ALA A 16 2.08 -8.08 -4.82
C ALA A 16 3.38 -8.52 -5.48
N ASP A 17 3.40 -8.57 -6.81
CA ASP A 17 4.64 -8.58 -7.58
C ASP A 17 5.50 -7.36 -7.23
N SER A 18 6.83 -7.48 -7.29
CA SER A 18 7.74 -6.39 -6.98
C SER A 18 7.48 -5.12 -7.81
N GLU A 19 7.36 -5.23 -9.14
CA GLU A 19 7.11 -4.08 -10.01
C GLU A 19 5.75 -3.46 -9.71
N GLU A 20 4.75 -4.31 -9.47
CA GLU A 20 3.41 -3.89 -9.10
C GLU A 20 3.39 -3.12 -7.78
N LEU A 21 4.08 -3.60 -6.76
CA LEU A 21 4.14 -2.95 -5.46
C LEU A 21 4.82 -1.57 -5.54
N TYR A 22 5.89 -1.45 -6.32
CA TYR A 22 6.59 -0.17 -6.51
C TYR A 22 5.75 0.85 -7.29
N ASN A 23 5.03 0.38 -8.32
CA ASN A 23 4.29 1.27 -9.22
C ASN A 23 2.88 1.61 -8.73
N ASN A 24 2.16 0.66 -8.15
CA ASN A 24 0.79 0.89 -7.64
C ASN A 24 0.61 0.35 -6.21
N PRO A 25 1.36 0.85 -5.22
CA PRO A 25 1.10 0.52 -3.82
C PRO A 25 -0.33 0.92 -3.44
N ILE A 26 -1.07 0.02 -2.80
CA ILE A 26 -2.47 0.25 -2.43
C ILE A 26 -2.56 0.68 -0.97
N HIS A 27 -1.93 -0.06 -0.05
CA HIS A 27 -2.07 0.18 1.38
C HIS A 27 -1.40 1.51 1.78
N PRO A 28 -2.04 2.39 2.56
CA PRO A 28 -1.47 3.69 2.96
C PRO A 28 -0.10 3.57 3.63
N TYR A 29 0.10 2.52 4.44
CA TYR A 29 1.42 2.21 5.01
C TYR A 29 2.49 1.94 3.95
N THR A 30 2.21 1.10 2.95
CA THR A 30 3.14 0.83 1.85
C THR A 30 3.47 2.10 1.07
N LYS A 31 2.46 2.94 0.78
CA LYS A 31 2.66 4.26 0.14
C LYS A 31 3.62 5.14 0.95
N SER A 32 3.45 5.17 2.28
CA SER A 32 4.34 5.90 3.18
C SER A 32 5.78 5.35 3.13
N LEU A 33 5.96 4.03 3.21
CA LEU A 33 7.27 3.38 3.12
C LEU A 33 7.97 3.70 1.79
N LEU A 34 7.27 3.59 0.66
CA LEU A 34 7.87 3.86 -0.65
C LEU A 34 8.22 5.35 -0.82
N SER A 35 7.43 6.26 -0.25
CA SER A 35 7.79 7.70 -0.21
C SER A 35 9.07 7.99 0.59
N ALA A 36 9.50 7.05 1.43
CA ALA A 36 10.72 7.13 2.21
C ALA A 36 11.99 6.75 1.41
N ILE A 37 11.86 6.06 0.27
CA ILE A 37 12.98 5.59 -0.54
C ILE A 37 13.68 6.79 -1.20
N PRO A 38 14.98 7.00 -0.97
CA PRO A 38 15.73 8.06 -1.62
C PRO A 38 15.99 7.70 -3.10
N LEU A 39 15.80 8.68 -3.98
CA LEU A 39 16.21 8.58 -5.37
C LEU A 39 17.63 9.14 -5.57
N PRO A 40 18.39 8.65 -6.58
CA PRO A 40 19.76 9.09 -6.80
C PRO A 40 19.90 10.55 -7.25
N ASP A 41 18.85 11.12 -7.86
CA ASP A 41 18.88 12.48 -8.43
C ASP A 41 18.77 13.55 -7.31
N PRO A 42 19.84 14.35 -7.07
CA PRO A 42 19.83 15.38 -6.03
C PRO A 42 18.78 16.47 -6.25
N ASN A 43 18.40 16.76 -7.50
CA ASN A 43 17.38 17.76 -7.80
C ASN A 43 15.99 17.26 -7.43
N TYR A 44 15.71 15.99 -7.69
CA TYR A 44 14.47 15.34 -7.28
C TYR A 44 14.36 15.24 -5.76
N GLU A 45 15.45 14.86 -5.07
CA GLU A 45 15.46 14.72 -3.61
C GLU A 45 15.18 16.04 -2.87
N ARG A 46 15.58 17.19 -3.42
CA ARG A 46 15.31 18.50 -2.79
C ARG A 46 13.83 18.87 -2.75
N GLY A 47 13.04 18.40 -3.71
CA GLY A 47 11.59 18.67 -3.80
C GLY A 47 10.73 17.57 -3.16
N ARG A 48 11.35 16.53 -2.60
CA ARG A 48 10.65 15.32 -2.17
C ARG A 48 9.76 15.58 -0.95
N GLN A 49 8.50 15.15 -1.03
CA GLN A 49 7.58 15.13 0.10
C GLN A 49 7.49 13.70 0.67
N ARG A 50 7.86 13.55 1.94
CA ARG A 50 7.64 12.29 2.67
C ARG A 50 6.19 12.25 3.15
N THR A 51 5.48 11.19 2.82
CA THR A 51 4.13 10.96 3.33
C THR A 51 4.24 10.17 4.62
N ALA A 52 3.90 10.78 5.76
CA ALA A 52 3.80 10.06 7.02
C ALA A 52 2.56 9.16 7.00
N TYR A 53 2.70 7.93 7.49
CA TYR A 53 1.57 7.02 7.64
C TYR A 53 0.72 7.44 8.86
N ASP A 54 -0.57 7.65 8.63
CA ASP A 54 -1.57 7.86 9.67
C ASP A 54 -2.48 6.62 9.75
N PRO A 55 -2.40 5.80 10.82
CA PRO A 55 -3.27 4.64 10.99
C PRO A 55 -4.76 4.99 11.14
N SER A 56 -5.10 6.25 11.45
CA SER A 56 -6.49 6.68 11.66
C SER A 56 -7.32 6.74 10.37
N VAL A 57 -6.65 6.72 9.21
CA VAL A 57 -7.30 6.72 7.89
C VAL A 57 -8.08 5.43 7.59
N HIS A 58 -7.78 4.36 8.32
CA HIS A 58 -8.40 3.06 8.11
C HIS A 58 -9.81 2.99 8.67
N ASP A 59 -10.67 2.30 7.94
CA ASP A 59 -12.01 2.01 8.40
C ASP A 59 -11.96 1.03 9.59
N LYS A 60 -12.82 1.27 10.60
CA LYS A 60 -12.89 0.52 11.86
C LYS A 60 -14.25 -0.18 12.05
N SER A 61 -15.06 -0.27 10.99
CA SER A 61 -16.39 -0.88 11.08
C SER A 61 -16.34 -2.40 11.22
N GLU A 62 -15.25 -3.02 10.79
CA GLU A 62 -15.00 -4.45 10.93
C GLU A 62 -13.49 -4.72 11.10
N GLU A 63 -13.16 -5.95 11.52
CA GLU A 63 -11.78 -6.42 11.50
C GLU A 63 -11.33 -6.62 10.04
N PRO A 64 -10.22 -5.98 9.61
CA PRO A 64 -9.75 -6.11 8.24
C PRO A 64 -9.10 -7.48 8.01
N GLU A 65 -9.41 -8.06 6.84
CA GLU A 65 -8.88 -9.35 6.40
C GLU A 65 -7.96 -9.16 5.20
N PHE A 66 -7.17 -10.19 4.90
CA PHE A 66 -6.28 -10.18 3.75
C PHE A 66 -7.03 -10.56 2.48
N ARG A 67 -7.34 -9.56 1.64
CA ARG A 67 -8.24 -9.68 0.50
C ARG A 67 -7.53 -9.35 -0.80
N GLU A 68 -7.90 -10.05 -1.86
CA GLU A 68 -7.39 -9.79 -3.20
C GLU A 68 -8.15 -8.60 -3.83
N VAL A 69 -7.47 -7.47 -3.97
CA VAL A 69 -8.05 -6.25 -4.54
C VAL A 69 -8.13 -6.38 -6.05
N LYS A 70 -7.04 -6.86 -6.67
CA LYS A 70 -6.91 -7.20 -8.09
C LYS A 70 -6.06 -8.46 -8.25
N PRO A 71 -6.09 -9.16 -9.41
CA PRO A 71 -5.36 -10.42 -9.58
C PRO A 71 -3.89 -10.31 -9.17
N GLY A 72 -3.47 -11.12 -8.20
CA GLY A 72 -2.10 -11.17 -7.69
C GLY A 72 -1.74 -10.11 -6.64
N HIS A 73 -2.63 -9.16 -6.34
CA HIS A 73 -2.40 -8.03 -5.43
C HIS A 73 -3.35 -8.07 -4.23
N TRP A 74 -2.79 -8.36 -3.07
CA TRP A 74 -3.52 -8.62 -1.84
C TRP A 74 -3.27 -7.50 -0.83
N VAL A 75 -4.31 -7.07 -0.13
CA VAL A 75 -4.27 -5.99 0.85
C VAL A 75 -5.08 -6.38 2.07
N ARG A 76 -4.54 -6.11 3.27
CA ARG A 76 -5.29 -6.21 4.51
C ARG A 76 -6.22 -5.01 4.63
N CYS A 77 -7.50 -5.22 4.45
CA CYS A 77 -8.49 -4.15 4.38
C CYS A 77 -9.88 -4.63 4.78
N THR A 78 -10.75 -3.70 5.17
CA THR A 78 -12.18 -3.96 5.37
C THR A 78 -12.90 -4.11 4.03
N THR A 79 -14.14 -4.60 4.05
CA THR A 79 -15.02 -4.74 2.87
C THR A 79 -15.24 -3.38 2.21
N LYS A 80 -15.44 -2.34 3.01
CA LYS A 80 -15.62 -0.97 2.53
C LYS A 80 -14.35 -0.40 1.89
N GLU A 81 -13.19 -0.66 2.48
CA GLU A 81 -11.91 -0.28 1.89
C GLU A 81 -11.64 -1.04 0.58
N LEU A 82 -11.98 -2.33 0.52
CA LEU A 82 -11.87 -3.12 -0.71
C LEU A 82 -12.69 -2.51 -1.86
N GLU A 83 -13.94 -2.15 -1.61
CA GLU A 83 -14.80 -1.47 -2.59
C GLU A 83 -14.19 -0.14 -3.03
N GLN A 84 -13.68 0.65 -2.08
CA GLN A 84 -13.03 1.92 -2.38
C GLN A 84 -11.77 1.73 -3.24
N TYR A 85 -10.90 0.77 -2.89
CA TYR A 85 -9.68 0.49 -3.66
C TYR A 85 -9.98 0.00 -5.08
N ARG A 86 -10.99 -0.86 -5.25
CA ARG A 86 -11.41 -1.30 -6.57
C ARG A 86 -11.92 -0.14 -7.41
N LYS A 87 -12.74 0.73 -6.82
CA LYS A 87 -13.22 1.95 -7.47
C LYS A 87 -12.07 2.89 -7.87
N ASP A 88 -11.10 3.11 -6.98
CA ASP A 88 -9.93 3.94 -7.26
C ASP A 88 -9.05 3.37 -8.38
N LEU A 89 -9.05 2.04 -8.55
CA LEU A 89 -8.35 1.32 -9.62
C LEU A 89 -9.19 1.13 -10.89
N GLY A 90 -10.46 1.55 -10.89
CA GLY A 90 -11.37 1.37 -12.03
C GLY A 90 -11.82 -0.08 -12.27
N LEU A 91 -11.86 -0.90 -11.22
CA LEU A 91 -12.25 -2.31 -11.22
C LEU A 91 -13.70 -2.54 -10.76
#